data_AF-A0A2A5DQP6-F1
#
_entry.id   AF-A0A2A5DQP6-F1
#
_cell.length_a   1.000
_cell.length_b   1.000
_cell.length_c   1.000
_cell.angle_alpha   90.00
_cell.angle_beta   90.00
_cell.angle_gamma   90.00
#
_symmetry.space_group_name_H-M   'P 1'
#
loop_
_entity.id
_entity.type
_entity.pdbx_description
1 polymer ?
#
loop_
_entity_poly.entity_id
_entity_poly.type
_entity_poly.pdbx_seq_one_letter_code
_entity_poly.pdbx_strand_id
1 'polypeptide(L)'
;MSENILKKSELMANWKCHLQQNKFLKPLILICIIFLIATYYCLFAPDNYTVGDGIVIVLSSMIIGIVSSLIIFIVTVTYGSANAKDVVTEFDSGNAGENRLEANLELKNTNHPLKNAQENEMFSNYPTIKNSSWPFWRISICIFLVLLIGIQFTELNILTDSLKESDANRKVILKNKILLDEKKILEEKKLAEEKIKNEDPAVKKEKAIKKLLDDSALKLTGPRSEMSATVLDEIVWSGIANAPHGFKSLNLDVFKNGELKASIPLDDDLLNKEGKLKLEEELLLDELGLESYDIVTYVLMGDLNGIEGEKIQINSNPHFIQIIPLAEERKYFEKDGEAPEGQKGKAGKLKKAFRKLMAMIKLQILLTRATYNAKASRIDIKSPVIQKQLKILIKEQAGLVDDIEDILENVPPEKMSPLFSESLKKAKGSMKEAESFLLGNEVNINSNRLKGVQDE
;
A
#
# COMPACT_ATOMS: atom_id res chain seq x y z
N MET A 1 -5.89 -4.04 -16.54
CA MET A 1 -6.84 -3.48 -15.54
C MET A 1 -7.93 -4.47 -15.08
N SER A 2 -8.33 -5.43 -15.91
CA SER A 2 -9.35 -6.45 -15.58
C SER A 2 -8.99 -7.33 -14.39
N GLU A 3 -7.72 -7.73 -14.23
CA GLU A 3 -7.29 -8.65 -13.16
C GLU A 3 -7.30 -8.03 -11.76
N ASN A 4 -7.14 -6.71 -11.67
CA ASN A 4 -7.19 -5.95 -10.42
C ASN A 4 -8.61 -5.52 -10.05
N ILE A 5 -9.49 -5.43 -11.04
CA ILE A 5 -10.94 -5.29 -10.83
C ILE A 5 -11.50 -6.66 -10.42
N LEU A 6 -11.04 -7.76 -11.03
CA LEU A 6 -11.38 -9.13 -10.63
C LEU A 6 -10.86 -9.44 -9.22
N LYS A 7 -9.60 -9.13 -8.90
CA LYS A 7 -9.08 -9.31 -7.54
C LYS A 7 -9.75 -8.41 -6.51
N LYS A 8 -10.17 -7.20 -6.88
CA LYS A 8 -10.92 -6.30 -5.98
C LYS A 8 -12.37 -6.76 -5.84
N SER A 9 -12.99 -7.32 -6.87
CA SER A 9 -14.31 -7.93 -6.79
C SER A 9 -14.28 -9.24 -6.02
N GLU A 10 -13.23 -10.06 -6.18
CA GLU A 10 -12.99 -11.27 -5.38
C GLU A 10 -12.64 -10.94 -3.94
N LEU A 11 -11.82 -9.92 -3.67
CA LEU A 11 -11.56 -9.46 -2.31
C LEU A 11 -12.80 -8.82 -1.67
N MET A 12 -13.59 -8.04 -2.40
CA MET A 12 -14.84 -7.49 -1.88
C MET A 12 -15.92 -8.56 -1.74
N ALA A 13 -15.97 -9.57 -2.62
CA ALA A 13 -16.86 -10.71 -2.51
C ALA A 13 -16.45 -11.61 -1.34
N ASN A 14 -15.16 -11.90 -1.18
CA ASN A 14 -14.64 -12.61 -0.01
C ASN A 14 -14.85 -11.80 1.27
N TRP A 15 -14.68 -10.48 1.25
CA TRP A 15 -14.90 -9.65 2.45
C TRP A 15 -16.38 -9.50 2.78
N LYS A 16 -17.28 -9.37 1.80
CA LYS A 16 -18.74 -9.41 1.99
C LYS A 16 -19.20 -10.79 2.43
N CYS A 17 -18.64 -11.86 1.88
CA CYS A 17 -18.90 -13.24 2.28
C CYS A 17 -18.38 -13.49 3.71
N HIS A 18 -17.21 -12.97 4.09
CA HIS A 18 -16.71 -13.06 5.46
C HIS A 18 -17.51 -12.20 6.45
N LEU A 19 -18.03 -11.03 6.03
CA LEU A 19 -18.95 -10.21 6.82
C LEU A 19 -20.36 -10.82 6.92
N GLN A 20 -20.81 -11.54 5.89
CA GLN A 20 -22.10 -12.27 5.88
C GLN A 20 -22.01 -13.59 6.65
N GLN A 21 -20.88 -14.29 6.62
CA GLN A 21 -20.61 -15.49 7.41
C GLN A 21 -20.34 -15.17 8.88
N ASN A 22 -19.69 -14.03 9.19
CA ASN A 22 -19.54 -13.56 10.56
C ASN A 22 -20.75 -12.73 11.01
N LYS A 23 -21.92 -13.39 11.09
CA LYS A 23 -23.10 -12.88 11.81
C LYS A 23 -22.79 -12.45 13.26
N PHE A 24 -21.63 -12.84 13.80
CA PHE A 24 -21.12 -12.52 15.13
C PHE A 24 -20.38 -11.19 15.25
N LEU A 25 -19.88 -10.59 14.16
CA LEU A 25 -19.09 -9.35 14.26
C LEU A 25 -19.96 -8.14 14.62
N LYS A 26 -21.17 -8.08 14.06
CA LYS A 26 -22.13 -7.01 14.31
C LYS A 26 -22.58 -6.90 15.78
N PRO A 27 -22.99 -7.98 16.47
CA PRO A 27 -23.33 -7.89 17.89
C PRO A 27 -22.11 -7.57 18.76
N LEU A 28 -20.91 -8.03 18.40
CA LEU A 28 -19.69 -7.74 19.16
C LEU A 28 -19.29 -6.26 19.08
N ILE A 29 -19.40 -5.65 17.90
CA ILE A 29 -19.21 -4.20 17.72
C ILE A 29 -20.26 -3.42 18.51
N LEU A 30 -21.52 -3.86 18.52
CA LEU A 30 -22.58 -3.22 19.30
C LEU A 30 -22.29 -3.25 20.81
N ILE A 31 -21.82 -4.38 21.34
CA ILE A 31 -21.42 -4.51 22.75
C ILE A 31 -20.25 -3.59 23.08
N CYS A 32 -19.23 -3.51 22.21
CA CYS A 32 -18.11 -2.59 22.41
C CYS A 32 -18.55 -1.12 22.43
N ILE A 33 -19.50 -0.73 21.57
CA ILE A 33 -20.06 0.63 21.55
C ILE A 33 -20.85 0.92 22.83
N ILE A 34 -21.70 -0.01 23.29
CA ILE A 34 -22.45 0.14 24.56
C ILE A 34 -21.48 0.28 25.75
N PHE A 35 -20.40 -0.49 25.76
CA PHE A 35 -19.37 -0.43 26.82
C PHE A 35 -18.60 0.89 26.80
N LEU A 36 -18.24 1.41 25.62
CA LEU A 36 -17.61 2.72 25.47
C LEU A 36 -18.52 3.85 25.94
N ILE A 37 -19.82 3.80 25.61
CA ILE A 37 -20.81 4.79 26.05
C ILE A 37 -20.99 4.74 27.56
N ALA A 38 -21.09 3.54 28.16
CA ALA A 38 -21.20 3.38 29.60
C ALA A 38 -19.94 3.91 30.33
N THR A 39 -18.76 3.62 29.80
CA THR A 39 -17.47 4.07 30.35
C THR A 39 -17.32 5.59 30.25
N TYR A 40 -17.71 6.17 29.11
CA TYR A 40 -17.78 7.62 28.92
C TYR A 40 -18.73 8.28 29.93
N TYR A 41 -19.91 7.68 30.15
CA TYR A 41 -20.88 8.21 31.11
C TYR A 41 -20.34 8.15 32.56
N CYS A 42 -19.61 7.10 32.93
CA CYS A 42 -18.97 7.01 34.26
C CYS A 42 -17.84 8.03 34.45
N LEU A 43 -17.06 8.31 33.41
CA LEU A 43 -15.94 9.25 33.47
C LEU A 43 -16.38 10.73 33.51
N PHE A 44 -17.54 11.04 32.94
CA PHE A 44 -18.03 12.41 32.77
C PHE A 44 -19.33 12.71 33.53
N ALA A 45 -19.79 11.80 34.40
CA ALA A 45 -20.94 12.06 35.25
C ALA A 45 -20.64 13.22 36.23
N PRO A 46 -21.55 14.20 36.37
CA PRO A 46 -21.37 15.35 37.26
C PRO A 46 -21.30 14.94 38.75
N ASP A 47 -20.65 15.76 39.59
CA ASP A 47 -20.22 15.48 40.97
C ASP A 47 -21.30 15.08 42.00
N ASN A 48 -22.56 14.88 41.59
CA ASN A 48 -23.69 14.55 42.48
C ASN A 48 -24.02 13.05 42.53
N TYR A 49 -23.23 12.18 41.91
CA TYR A 49 -23.46 10.73 41.96
C TYR A 49 -23.00 10.16 43.30
N THR A 50 -23.92 9.55 44.03
CA THR A 50 -23.59 8.85 45.28
C THR A 50 -22.89 7.53 44.96
N VAL A 51 -22.08 7.01 45.89
CA VAL A 51 -21.41 5.69 45.74
C VAL A 51 -22.41 4.58 45.37
N GLY A 52 -23.67 4.71 45.81
CA GLY A 52 -24.76 3.79 45.45
C GLY A 52 -25.07 3.78 43.95
N ASP A 53 -25.04 4.94 43.28
CA ASP A 53 -25.32 5.04 41.85
C ASP A 53 -24.20 4.39 41.01
N GLY A 54 -22.95 4.50 41.48
CA GLY A 54 -21.81 3.80 40.87
C GLY A 54 -21.96 2.28 40.92
N ILE A 55 -22.40 1.74 42.06
CA ILE A 55 -22.65 0.30 42.22
C ILE A 55 -23.77 -0.17 41.29
N VAL A 56 -24.85 0.60 41.16
CA VAL A 56 -25.97 0.29 40.26
C VAL A 56 -25.51 0.27 38.79
N ILE A 57 -24.67 1.23 38.38
CA ILE A 57 -24.14 1.28 37.01
C ILE A 57 -23.23 0.07 36.75
N VAL A 58 -22.32 -0.26 37.67
CA VAL A 58 -21.44 -1.44 37.53
C VAL A 58 -22.25 -2.73 37.44
N LEU A 59 -23.22 -2.94 38.34
CA LEU A 59 -24.07 -4.14 38.32
C LEU A 59 -24.92 -4.22 37.04
N SER A 60 -25.46 -3.09 36.58
CA SER A 60 -26.24 -3.06 35.33
C SER A 60 -25.39 -3.40 34.11
N SER A 61 -24.13 -2.93 34.05
CA SER A 61 -23.20 -3.27 32.98
C SER A 61 -22.79 -4.74 32.98
N MET A 62 -22.62 -5.35 34.17
CA MET A 62 -22.35 -6.79 34.31
C MET A 62 -23.53 -7.63 33.80
N ILE A 63 -24.76 -7.25 34.15
CA ILE A 63 -25.97 -7.95 33.69
C ILE A 63 -26.08 -7.87 32.15
N ILE A 64 -25.85 -6.69 31.56
CA ILE A 64 -25.86 -6.51 30.10
C ILE A 64 -24.78 -7.39 29.44
N GLY A 65 -23.57 -7.47 30.03
CA GLY A 65 -22.49 -8.33 29.54
C GLY A 65 -22.85 -9.83 29.58
N ILE A 66 -23.46 -10.30 30.66
CA ILE A 66 -23.89 -11.70 30.80
C ILE A 66 -24.98 -12.04 29.78
N VAL A 67 -26.01 -11.19 29.66
CA VAL A 67 -27.13 -11.40 28.73
C VAL A 67 -26.65 -11.40 27.29
N SER A 68 -25.78 -10.46 26.92
CA SER A 68 -25.25 -10.38 25.56
C SER A 68 -24.34 -11.57 25.21
N SER A 69 -23.52 -12.05 26.16
CA SER A 69 -22.74 -13.28 26.00
C SER A 69 -23.62 -14.52 25.82
N LEU A 70 -24.71 -14.64 26.59
CA LEU A 70 -25.69 -15.74 26.46
C LEU A 70 -26.38 -15.73 25.09
N ILE A 71 -26.78 -14.56 24.59
CA ILE A 71 -27.38 -14.41 23.26
C ILE A 71 -26.38 -14.82 22.18
N ILE A 72 -25.13 -14.36 22.28
CA ILE A 72 -24.07 -14.78 21.34
C ILE A 72 -23.87 -16.29 21.39
N PHE A 73 -23.85 -16.90 22.58
CA PHE A 73 -23.72 -18.35 22.73
C PHE A 73 -24.89 -19.09 22.06
N ILE A 74 -26.13 -18.68 22.33
CA ILE A 74 -27.32 -19.29 21.71
C ILE A 74 -27.26 -19.13 20.18
N VAL A 75 -26.93 -17.95 19.67
CA VAL A 75 -26.78 -17.71 18.22
C VAL A 75 -25.62 -18.55 17.65
N THR A 76 -24.51 -18.74 18.38
CA THR A 76 -23.37 -19.57 17.95
C THR A 76 -23.73 -21.05 17.92
N VAL A 77 -24.46 -21.54 18.91
CA VAL A 77 -24.89 -22.94 18.96
C VAL A 77 -25.97 -23.21 17.90
N THR A 78 -26.89 -22.28 17.69
CA THR A 78 -28.00 -22.44 16.73
C THR A 78 -27.61 -22.19 15.27
N TYR A 79 -26.73 -21.22 14.99
CA TYR A 79 -26.28 -20.89 13.62
C TYR A 79 -24.88 -21.38 13.27
N GLY A 80 -24.02 -21.67 14.25
CA GLY A 80 -22.67 -22.20 14.03
C GLY A 80 -22.63 -23.70 13.75
N SER A 81 -23.75 -24.40 13.96
CA SER A 81 -24.01 -25.71 13.37
C SER A 81 -24.64 -25.54 11.99
N ALA A 82 -23.98 -24.80 11.09
CA ALA A 82 -24.26 -24.98 9.68
C ALA A 82 -24.00 -26.46 9.39
N ASN A 83 -25.03 -27.21 9.01
CA ASN A 83 -24.87 -28.62 8.71
C ASN A 83 -23.75 -28.72 7.68
N ALA A 84 -22.78 -29.63 7.87
CA ALA A 84 -21.67 -29.80 6.93
C ALA A 84 -22.15 -29.90 5.47
N LYS A 85 -23.38 -30.40 5.27
CA LYS A 85 -24.11 -30.43 4.00
C LYS A 85 -24.32 -29.05 3.36
N ASP A 86 -24.68 -28.03 4.12
CA ASP A 86 -24.97 -26.69 3.58
C ASP A 86 -23.68 -26.00 3.12
N VAL A 87 -22.59 -26.15 3.89
CA VAL A 87 -21.27 -25.62 3.55
C VAL A 87 -20.68 -26.30 2.32
N VAL A 88 -20.88 -27.61 2.18
CA VAL A 88 -20.47 -28.38 1.00
C VAL A 88 -21.23 -27.95 -0.25
N THR A 89 -22.55 -27.73 -0.13
CA THR A 89 -23.40 -27.31 -1.25
C THR A 89 -23.02 -25.91 -1.77
N GLU A 90 -22.72 -24.99 -0.86
CA GLU A 90 -22.30 -23.63 -1.20
C GLU A 90 -20.89 -23.59 -1.81
N PHE A 91 -20.00 -24.50 -1.40
CA PHE A 91 -18.65 -24.60 -1.96
C PHE A 91 -18.61 -25.24 -3.36
N ASP A 92 -19.41 -26.28 -3.59
CA ASP A 92 -19.49 -26.94 -4.90
C ASP A 92 -20.12 -26.05 -5.97
N SER A 93 -21.11 -25.21 -5.58
CA SER A 93 -21.68 -24.20 -6.47
C SER A 93 -20.70 -23.06 -6.82
N GLY A 94 -19.72 -22.77 -5.95
CA GLY A 94 -18.71 -21.73 -6.19
C GLY A 94 -17.53 -22.15 -7.07
N ASN A 95 -17.22 -23.44 -7.16
CA ASN A 95 -16.02 -23.97 -7.85
C ASN A 95 -16.30 -24.66 -9.19
N ALA A 96 -17.47 -24.42 -9.80
CA ALA A 96 -17.91 -25.07 -11.04
C ALA A 96 -17.90 -26.62 -10.96
N GLY A 97 -18.14 -27.16 -9.76
CA GLY A 97 -18.23 -28.59 -9.49
C GLY A 97 -19.64 -29.17 -9.76
N GLU A 98 -20.39 -28.60 -10.70
CA GLU A 98 -21.81 -28.94 -10.94
C GLU A 98 -22.03 -30.45 -11.14
N ASN A 99 -21.14 -31.12 -11.88
CA ASN A 99 -21.19 -32.58 -12.08
C ASN A 99 -21.04 -33.42 -10.79
N ARG A 100 -20.39 -32.90 -9.74
CA ARG A 100 -20.23 -33.63 -8.46
C ARG A 100 -21.46 -33.49 -7.58
N LEU A 101 -22.05 -32.30 -7.53
CA LEU A 101 -23.27 -32.04 -6.78
C LEU A 101 -24.46 -32.77 -7.41
N GLU A 102 -24.60 -32.72 -8.73
CA GLU A 102 -25.64 -33.43 -9.48
C GLU A 102 -25.52 -34.95 -9.30
N ALA A 103 -24.32 -35.52 -9.45
CA ALA A 103 -24.09 -36.94 -9.22
C ALA A 103 -24.44 -37.38 -7.79
N ASN A 104 -24.14 -36.56 -6.78
CA ASN A 104 -24.46 -36.89 -5.38
C ASN A 104 -25.97 -36.75 -5.09
N LEU A 105 -26.64 -35.78 -5.73
CA LEU A 105 -28.10 -35.62 -5.65
C LEU A 105 -28.85 -36.78 -6.33
N GLU A 106 -28.41 -37.20 -7.52
CA GLU A 106 -28.97 -38.36 -8.24
C GLU A 106 -28.76 -39.66 -7.46
N LEU A 107 -27.59 -39.83 -6.83
CA LEU A 107 -27.24 -41.04 -6.08
C LEU A 107 -27.70 -40.99 -4.62
N LYS A 108 -28.41 -39.95 -4.17
CA LYS A 108 -28.76 -39.68 -2.76
C LYS A 108 -29.38 -40.89 -2.05
N ASN A 109 -30.27 -41.61 -2.73
CA ASN A 109 -31.02 -42.74 -2.18
C ASN A 109 -30.43 -44.11 -2.56
N THR A 110 -29.22 -44.15 -3.14
CA THR A 110 -28.57 -45.38 -3.61
C THR A 110 -27.29 -45.64 -2.82
N ASN A 111 -26.99 -46.92 -2.57
CA ASN A 111 -25.73 -47.36 -1.97
C ASN A 111 -24.67 -47.52 -3.08
N HIS A 112 -24.35 -46.42 -3.75
CA HIS A 112 -23.46 -46.43 -4.90
C HIS A 112 -21.98 -46.20 -4.49
N PRO A 113 -21.02 -47.01 -4.97
CA PRO A 113 -19.61 -46.88 -4.57
C PRO A 113 -19.01 -45.52 -4.97
N LEU A 114 -19.50 -44.90 -6.05
CA LEU A 114 -19.08 -43.56 -6.47
C LEU A 114 -19.45 -42.48 -5.43
N LYS A 115 -20.63 -42.62 -4.79
CA LYS A 115 -21.06 -41.72 -3.72
C LYS A 115 -20.14 -41.84 -2.51
N ASN A 116 -19.83 -43.07 -2.09
CA ASN A 116 -18.92 -43.31 -0.98
C ASN A 116 -17.49 -42.83 -1.29
N ALA A 117 -17.02 -42.97 -2.53
CA ALA A 117 -15.70 -42.47 -2.94
C ALA A 117 -15.63 -40.94 -2.90
N GLN A 118 -16.68 -40.25 -3.40
CA GLN A 118 -16.78 -38.79 -3.36
C GLN A 118 -16.91 -38.25 -1.93
N GLU A 119 -17.72 -38.91 -1.08
CA GLU A 119 -17.84 -38.58 0.35
C GLU A 119 -16.50 -38.76 1.07
N ASN A 120 -15.80 -39.88 0.86
CA ASN A 120 -14.49 -40.14 1.47
C ASN A 120 -13.41 -39.16 1.00
N GLU A 121 -13.39 -38.82 -0.29
CA GLU A 121 -12.47 -37.81 -0.83
C GLU A 121 -12.74 -36.43 -0.20
N MET A 122 -14.02 -36.03 -0.06
CA MET A 122 -14.39 -34.82 0.66
C MET A 122 -13.95 -34.83 2.12
N PHE A 123 -14.25 -35.91 2.87
CA PHE A 123 -13.87 -36.02 4.28
C PHE A 123 -12.35 -36.07 4.48
N SER A 124 -11.58 -36.50 3.48
CA SER A 124 -10.12 -36.52 3.54
C SER A 124 -9.49 -35.13 3.31
N ASN A 125 -10.15 -34.28 2.52
CA ASN A 125 -9.67 -32.93 2.21
C ASN A 125 -10.10 -31.87 3.25
N TYR A 126 -11.15 -32.14 4.02
CA TYR A 126 -11.46 -31.36 5.21
C TYR A 126 -10.69 -31.94 6.40
N PRO A 127 -9.76 -31.19 7.04
CA PRO A 127 -9.29 -31.61 8.35
C PRO A 127 -10.53 -31.71 9.21
N THR A 128 -10.83 -32.92 9.70
CA THR A 128 -11.88 -33.12 10.70
C THR A 128 -11.71 -32.01 11.73
N ILE A 129 -12.66 -31.07 11.75
CA ILE A 129 -12.72 -30.07 12.81
C ILE A 129 -13.10 -30.90 14.03
N LYS A 130 -12.10 -31.55 14.64
CA LYS A 130 -12.19 -32.13 15.97
C LYS A 130 -12.87 -31.06 16.77
N ASN A 131 -14.01 -31.40 17.38
CA ASN A 131 -14.75 -30.59 18.33
C ASN A 131 -13.75 -29.83 19.19
N SER A 132 -13.39 -28.65 18.72
CA SER A 132 -12.26 -27.94 19.28
C SER A 132 -12.89 -27.29 20.48
N SER A 133 -12.35 -27.55 21.67
CA SER A 133 -12.77 -26.89 22.91
C SER A 133 -12.57 -25.36 22.89
N TRP A 134 -12.16 -24.83 21.74
CA TRP A 134 -11.99 -23.42 21.40
C TRP A 134 -13.17 -22.48 21.74
N PRO A 135 -14.45 -22.83 21.54
CA PRO A 135 -15.55 -21.97 21.96
C PRO A 135 -15.59 -21.85 23.48
N PHE A 136 -15.32 -22.94 24.21
CA PHE A 136 -15.27 -22.91 25.67
C PHE A 136 -14.09 -22.07 26.17
N TRP A 137 -12.91 -22.21 25.59
CA TRP A 137 -11.74 -21.40 25.94
C TRP A 137 -11.94 -19.91 25.65
N ARG A 138 -12.62 -19.55 24.55
CA ARG A 138 -12.95 -18.15 24.25
C ARG A 138 -13.89 -17.55 25.30
N ILE A 139 -14.90 -18.30 25.73
CA ILE A 139 -15.83 -17.84 26.77
C ILE A 139 -15.08 -17.67 28.10
N SER A 140 -14.25 -18.63 28.49
CA SER A 140 -13.42 -18.53 29.71
C SER A 140 -12.45 -17.35 29.67
N ILE A 141 -11.82 -17.09 28.52
CA ILE A 141 -10.92 -15.93 28.33
C ILE A 141 -11.69 -14.61 28.42
N CYS A 142 -12.88 -14.52 27.81
CA CYS A 142 -13.71 -13.31 27.90
C CYS A 142 -14.15 -13.03 29.35
N ILE A 143 -14.58 -14.06 30.09
CA ILE A 143 -14.94 -13.92 31.52
C ILE A 143 -13.73 -13.47 32.35
N PHE A 144 -12.56 -14.06 32.10
CA PHE A 144 -11.32 -13.70 32.79
C PHE A 144 -10.89 -12.25 32.50
N LEU A 145 -11.03 -11.78 31.25
CA LEU A 145 -10.74 -10.39 30.88
C LEU A 145 -11.69 -9.39 31.55
N VAL A 146 -12.98 -9.71 31.65
CA VAL A 146 -13.96 -8.87 32.35
C VAL A 146 -13.63 -8.77 33.84
N LEU A 147 -13.22 -9.87 34.47
CA LEU A 147 -12.77 -9.86 35.87
C LEU A 147 -11.49 -9.03 36.08
N LEU A 148 -10.51 -9.17 35.19
CA LEU A 148 -9.27 -8.37 35.22
C LEU A 148 -9.54 -6.87 35.10
N ILE A 149 -10.43 -6.48 34.18
CA ILE A 149 -10.84 -5.08 34.01
C ILE A 149 -11.56 -4.57 35.28
N GLY A 150 -12.42 -5.38 35.89
CA GLY A 150 -13.08 -5.03 37.15
C GLY A 150 -12.10 -4.77 38.30
N ILE A 151 -11.07 -5.62 38.44
CA ILE A 151 -10.01 -5.46 39.45
C ILE A 151 -9.20 -4.17 39.20
N GLN A 152 -8.81 -3.91 37.95
CA GLN A 152 -8.10 -2.69 37.60
C GLN A 152 -8.93 -1.44 37.86
N PHE A 153 -10.25 -1.50 37.66
CA PHE A 153 -11.15 -0.38 37.93
C PHE A 153 -11.30 -0.10 39.44
N THR A 154 -11.30 -1.15 40.28
CA THR A 154 -11.30 -0.96 41.75
C THR A 154 -9.99 -0.35 42.25
N GLU A 155 -8.84 -0.74 41.69
CA GLU A 155 -7.54 -0.11 42.03
C GLU A 155 -7.47 1.35 41.55
N LEU A 156 -7.99 1.64 40.36
CA LEU A 156 -8.07 3.00 39.83
C LEU A 156 -8.94 3.92 40.69
N ASN A 157 -10.10 3.43 41.16
CA ASN A 157 -10.98 4.22 42.02
C ASN A 157 -10.32 4.58 43.35
N ILE A 158 -9.60 3.64 43.97
CA ILE A 158 -8.82 3.87 45.21
C ILE A 158 -7.69 4.90 44.97
N LEU A 159 -7.04 4.87 43.81
CA LEU A 159 -6.02 5.83 43.41
C LEU A 159 -6.57 7.22 43.08
N THR A 160 -7.76 7.33 42.48
CA THR A 160 -8.41 8.63 42.23
C THR A 160 -8.83 9.34 43.51
N ASP A 161 -9.27 8.62 44.53
CA ASP A 161 -9.58 9.21 45.84
C ASP A 161 -8.32 9.70 46.55
N SER A 162 -7.18 9.01 46.42
CA SER A 162 -5.89 9.50 46.94
C SER A 162 -5.30 10.66 46.12
N LEU A 163 -5.64 10.77 44.82
CA LEU A 163 -5.16 11.84 43.94
C LEU A 163 -5.94 13.15 44.12
N LYS A 164 -7.22 13.11 44.52
CA LYS A 164 -8.01 14.32 44.83
C LYS A 164 -7.44 15.11 46.02
N GLU A 165 -6.75 14.45 46.95
CA GLU A 165 -6.04 15.09 48.07
C GLU A 165 -4.66 15.67 47.65
N SER A 166 -4.09 15.19 46.54
CA SER A 166 -2.78 15.60 45.99
C SER A 166 -2.87 16.76 44.98
N ASP A 167 -3.98 16.87 44.25
CA ASP A 167 -4.18 17.88 43.19
C ASP A 167 -4.29 19.33 43.69
N ALA A 168 -4.68 19.54 44.95
CA ALA A 168 -4.69 20.86 45.57
C ALA A 168 -3.26 21.44 45.71
N ASN A 169 -2.27 20.60 46.01
CA ASN A 169 -0.86 21.00 46.10
C ASN A 169 -0.18 21.05 44.73
N ARG A 170 -0.60 20.21 43.77
CA ARG A 170 -0.04 20.16 42.41
C ARG A 170 -0.42 21.37 41.56
N LYS A 171 -1.64 21.90 41.69
CA LYS A 171 -2.11 23.10 40.95
C LYS A 171 -1.29 24.35 41.27
N VAL A 172 -0.80 24.50 42.50
CA VAL A 172 0.06 25.63 42.91
C VAL A 172 1.46 25.51 42.29
N ILE A 173 2.02 24.30 42.24
CA ILE A 173 3.34 24.03 41.65
C ILE A 173 3.31 24.16 40.11
N LEU A 174 2.25 23.69 39.46
CA LEU A 174 2.08 23.79 38.01
C LEU A 174 1.91 25.24 37.54
N LYS A 175 1.15 26.05 38.28
CA LYS A 175 0.96 27.48 37.94
C LYS A 175 2.27 28.26 38.00
N ASN A 176 3.16 27.93 38.93
CA ASN A 176 4.49 28.54 39.03
C ASN A 176 5.47 28.04 37.96
N LYS A 177 5.39 26.78 37.52
CA LYS A 177 6.20 26.27 36.39
C LYS A 177 5.78 26.87 35.05
N ILE A 178 4.47 26.96 34.79
CA ILE A 178 3.95 27.57 33.54
C ILE A 178 4.41 29.03 33.42
N LEU A 179 4.36 29.80 34.51
CA LEU A 179 4.86 31.19 34.55
C LEU A 179 6.38 31.30 34.31
N LEU A 180 7.16 30.28 34.70
CA LEU A 180 8.61 30.25 34.48
C LEU A 180 8.95 29.89 33.04
N ASP A 181 8.22 28.94 32.46
CA ASP A 181 8.40 28.49 31.08
C ASP A 181 7.91 29.55 30.07
N GLU A 182 6.82 30.25 30.37
CA GLU A 182 6.36 31.39 29.55
C GLU A 182 7.40 32.52 29.49
N LYS A 183 8.08 32.81 30.61
CA LYS A 183 9.17 33.80 30.63
C LYS A 183 10.38 33.36 29.81
N LYS A 184 10.77 32.08 29.90
CA LYS A 184 11.87 31.52 29.09
C LYS A 184 11.56 31.52 27.60
N ILE A 185 10.34 31.14 27.22
CA ILE A 185 9.91 31.16 25.81
C ILE A 185 9.90 32.60 25.28
N LEU A 186 9.52 33.59 26.10
CA LEU A 186 9.54 35.00 25.70
C LEU A 186 10.98 35.53 25.53
N GLU A 187 11.91 35.12 26.40
CA GLU A 187 13.33 35.47 26.28
C GLU A 187 13.99 34.78 25.08
N GLU A 188 13.69 33.50 24.83
CA GLU A 188 14.18 32.78 23.64
C GLU A 188 13.61 33.35 22.34
N LYS A 189 12.34 33.78 22.33
CA LYS A 189 11.75 34.48 21.17
C LYS A 189 12.44 35.82 20.91
N LYS A 190 12.73 36.61 21.95
CA LYS A 190 13.48 37.87 21.81
C LYS A 190 14.90 37.65 21.31
N LEU A 191 15.58 36.62 21.82
CA LEU A 191 16.94 36.24 21.38
C LEU A 191 16.95 35.70 19.94
N ALA A 192 15.90 34.99 19.53
CA ALA A 192 15.71 34.52 18.16
C ALA A 192 15.37 35.68 17.20
N GLU A 193 14.55 36.64 17.63
CA GLU A 193 14.24 37.86 16.85
C GLU A 193 15.48 38.76 16.65
N GLU A 194 16.38 38.84 17.64
CA GLU A 194 17.68 39.52 17.50
C GLU A 194 18.63 38.78 16.55
N LYS A 195 18.67 37.43 16.61
CA LYS A 195 19.45 36.62 15.67
C LYS A 195 18.91 36.72 14.24
N ILE A 196 17.59 36.73 14.05
CA ILE A 196 16.96 36.89 12.74
C ILE A 196 17.24 38.28 12.14
N LYS A 197 17.41 39.34 12.95
CA LYS A 197 17.80 40.67 12.43
C LYS A 197 19.22 40.70 11.85
N ASN A 198 20.14 39.87 12.35
CA ASN A 198 21.54 39.81 11.93
C ASN A 198 21.90 38.60 11.05
N GLU A 199 20.94 37.74 10.71
CA GLU A 199 21.17 36.61 9.80
C GLU A 199 21.43 37.07 8.36
N ASP A 200 22.51 36.56 7.78
CA ASP A 200 22.92 36.77 6.39
C ASP A 200 21.74 36.54 5.42
N PRO A 201 21.55 37.40 4.41
CA PRO A 201 20.44 37.30 3.47
C PRO A 201 20.42 35.95 2.72
N ALA A 202 21.58 35.31 2.55
CA ALA A 202 21.70 33.97 1.96
C ALA A 202 21.03 32.89 2.81
N VAL A 203 21.24 32.90 4.13
CA VAL A 203 20.66 31.91 5.06
C VAL A 203 19.15 32.10 5.19
N LYS A 204 18.66 33.34 5.13
CA LYS A 204 17.22 33.64 5.07
C LYS A 204 16.58 33.13 3.80
N LYS A 205 17.26 33.30 2.65
CA LYS A 205 16.79 32.80 1.35
C LYS A 205 16.71 31.27 1.35
N GLU A 206 17.72 30.57 1.86
CA GLU A 206 17.73 29.10 1.94
C GLU A 206 16.61 28.56 2.86
N LYS A 207 16.40 29.19 4.03
CA LYS A 207 15.28 28.84 4.91
C LYS A 207 13.92 29.08 4.25
N ALA A 208 13.77 30.16 3.48
CA ALA A 208 12.54 30.46 2.74
C ALA A 208 12.27 29.43 1.63
N ILE A 209 13.29 29.05 0.86
CA ILE A 209 13.19 27.98 -0.15
C ILE A 209 12.75 26.67 0.51
N LYS A 210 13.40 26.28 1.61
CA LYS A 210 13.08 25.04 2.32
C LYS A 210 11.65 25.03 2.84
N LYS A 211 11.19 26.13 3.44
CA LYS A 211 9.82 26.25 3.92
C LYS A 211 8.80 26.15 2.77
N LEU A 212 9.03 26.86 1.67
CA LEU A 212 8.16 26.81 0.49
C LEU A 212 8.08 25.39 -0.09
N LEU A 213 9.22 24.69 -0.09
CA LEU A 213 9.34 23.30 -0.54
C LEU A 213 8.65 22.28 0.39
N ASP A 214 8.57 22.55 1.69
CA ASP A 214 7.87 21.72 2.67
C ASP A 214 6.35 21.92 2.61
N ASP A 215 5.92 23.15 2.31
CA ASP A 215 4.50 23.51 2.17
C ASP A 215 3.91 23.14 0.79
N SER A 216 4.77 22.83 -0.20
CA SER A 216 4.37 22.48 -1.57
C SER A 216 4.48 20.98 -1.85
N ALA A 217 3.51 20.43 -2.58
CA ALA A 217 3.49 18.99 -2.90
C ALA A 217 2.80 18.70 -4.23
N LEU A 218 3.38 17.77 -5.01
CA LEU A 218 2.74 17.17 -6.18
C LEU A 218 2.56 15.67 -5.96
N LYS A 219 1.37 15.15 -6.27
CA LYS A 219 1.07 13.73 -6.09
C LYS A 219 0.10 13.24 -7.15
N LEU A 220 0.49 12.19 -7.87
CA LEU A 220 -0.44 11.40 -8.68
C LEU A 220 -1.30 10.53 -7.76
N THR A 221 -2.61 10.56 -7.96
CA THR A 221 -3.62 9.83 -7.18
C THR A 221 -4.23 8.65 -7.93
N GLY A 222 -4.25 8.70 -9.26
CA GLY A 222 -4.82 7.68 -10.12
C GLY A 222 -4.21 7.71 -11.52
N PRO A 223 -4.25 6.61 -12.29
CA PRO A 223 -4.57 5.25 -11.87
C PRO A 223 -3.53 4.70 -10.88
N ARG A 224 -3.58 3.39 -10.58
CA ARG A 224 -2.57 2.76 -9.71
C ARG A 224 -1.16 3.04 -10.26
N SER A 225 -0.19 3.23 -9.37
CA SER A 225 1.18 3.57 -9.73
C SER A 225 1.86 2.59 -10.67
N GLU A 226 1.36 1.35 -10.74
CA GLU A 226 1.83 0.31 -11.64
C GLU A 226 0.60 -0.33 -12.28
N MET A 227 0.55 -0.31 -13.60
CA MET A 227 -0.53 -0.94 -14.35
C MET A 227 -0.04 -1.51 -15.67
N SER A 228 -0.92 -2.27 -16.30
CA SER A 228 -0.72 -2.78 -17.65
C SER A 228 -1.86 -2.31 -18.53
N ALA A 229 -1.51 -1.86 -19.74
CA ALA A 229 -2.42 -1.33 -20.74
C ALA A 229 -2.01 -1.82 -22.13
N THR A 230 -2.91 -1.76 -23.10
CA THR A 230 -2.58 -1.95 -24.52
C THR A 230 -2.18 -0.61 -25.15
N VAL A 231 -1.57 -0.64 -26.34
CA VAL A 231 -1.19 0.57 -27.09
C VAL A 231 -2.40 1.44 -27.43
N LEU A 232 -3.60 0.83 -27.52
CA LEU A 232 -4.84 1.50 -27.87
C LEU A 232 -5.64 1.98 -26.64
N ASP A 233 -5.14 1.75 -25.43
CA ASP A 233 -5.85 2.14 -24.21
C ASP A 233 -5.64 3.63 -23.94
N GLU A 234 -6.72 4.31 -23.54
CA GLU A 234 -6.70 5.67 -23.03
C GLU A 234 -6.60 5.64 -21.51
N ILE A 235 -5.70 6.45 -20.94
CA ILE A 235 -5.42 6.44 -19.51
C ILE A 235 -5.82 7.76 -18.88
N VAL A 236 -6.94 7.76 -18.16
CA VAL A 236 -7.34 8.90 -17.32
C VAL A 236 -6.47 8.91 -16.05
N TRP A 237 -5.59 9.89 -15.94
CA TRP A 237 -4.78 10.10 -14.74
C TRP A 237 -5.34 11.22 -13.88
N SER A 238 -5.12 11.12 -12.58
CA SER A 238 -5.52 12.15 -11.64
C SER A 238 -4.38 12.48 -10.69
N GLY A 239 -4.32 13.73 -10.27
CA GLY A 239 -3.32 14.24 -9.36
C GLY A 239 -3.87 15.29 -8.40
N ILE A 240 -3.07 15.57 -7.38
CA ILE A 240 -3.27 16.68 -6.46
C ILE A 240 -1.98 17.48 -6.48
N ALA A 241 -2.14 18.79 -6.66
CA ALA A 241 -1.07 19.75 -6.50
C ALA A 241 -1.38 20.68 -5.32
N ASN A 242 -0.34 21.06 -4.57
CA ASN A 242 -0.44 22.05 -3.52
C ASN A 242 0.72 23.02 -3.67
N ALA A 243 0.44 24.30 -3.88
CA ALA A 243 1.44 25.35 -3.94
C ALA A 243 0.91 26.61 -3.24
N PRO A 244 1.54 27.09 -2.15
CA PRO A 244 1.08 28.28 -1.42
C PRO A 244 1.00 29.54 -2.28
N HIS A 245 1.85 29.67 -3.31
CA HIS A 245 1.92 30.83 -4.20
C HIS A 245 1.61 30.47 -5.66
N GLY A 246 1.07 29.28 -5.91
CA GLY A 246 0.80 28.74 -7.24
C GLY A 246 2.05 28.26 -8.00
N PHE A 247 1.80 27.77 -9.21
CA PHE A 247 2.82 27.26 -10.12
C PHE A 247 3.08 28.23 -11.27
N LYS A 248 4.34 28.34 -11.68
CA LYS A 248 4.77 29.02 -12.90
C LYS A 248 4.53 28.14 -14.14
N SER A 249 4.81 26.85 -14.01
CA SER A 249 4.60 25.82 -15.02
C SER A 249 4.16 24.55 -14.31
N LEU A 250 3.34 23.75 -14.98
CA LEU A 250 2.89 22.46 -14.47
C LEU A 250 2.67 21.54 -15.66
N ASN A 251 3.50 20.50 -15.76
CA ASN A 251 3.56 19.61 -16.91
C ASN A 251 3.50 18.14 -16.46
N LEU A 252 2.91 17.30 -17.30
CA LEU A 252 3.03 15.86 -17.22
C LEU A 252 4.13 15.39 -18.18
N ASP A 253 5.28 15.01 -17.63
CA ASP A 253 6.38 14.46 -18.42
C ASP A 253 6.18 12.96 -18.58
N VAL A 254 6.22 12.50 -19.83
CA VAL A 254 5.99 11.11 -20.23
C VAL A 254 7.25 10.57 -20.89
N PHE A 255 7.78 9.50 -20.32
CA PHE A 255 8.99 8.82 -20.75
C PHE A 255 8.66 7.45 -21.32
N LYS A 256 9.24 7.12 -22.46
CA LYS A 256 9.22 5.79 -23.07
C LYS A 256 10.56 5.11 -22.78
N ASN A 257 10.56 4.01 -22.02
CA ASN A 257 11.76 3.25 -21.65
C ASN A 257 12.89 4.12 -21.05
N GLY A 258 12.52 5.21 -20.36
CA GLY A 258 13.45 6.16 -19.75
C GLY A 258 13.86 7.34 -20.64
N GLU A 259 13.44 7.39 -21.90
CA GLU A 259 13.66 8.53 -22.80
C GLU A 259 12.42 9.43 -22.81
N LEU A 260 12.60 10.76 -22.67
CA LEU A 260 11.50 11.71 -22.69
C LEU A 260 10.82 11.69 -24.06
N LYS A 261 9.51 11.43 -24.08
CA LYS A 261 8.72 11.31 -25.31
C LYS A 261 7.77 12.48 -25.50
N ALA A 262 7.15 12.94 -24.42
CA ALA A 262 6.24 14.08 -24.42
C ALA A 262 6.32 14.83 -23.08
N SER A 263 6.09 16.13 -23.11
CA SER A 263 5.84 16.97 -21.94
C SER A 263 4.51 17.68 -22.21
N ILE A 264 3.46 17.25 -21.52
CA ILE A 264 2.08 17.72 -21.73
C ILE A 264 1.84 18.86 -20.75
N PRO A 265 1.69 20.12 -21.20
CA PRO A 265 1.36 21.22 -20.31
C PRO A 265 -0.07 21.09 -19.83
N LEU A 266 -0.31 21.33 -18.53
CA LEU A 266 -1.67 21.40 -17.99
C LEU A 266 -2.28 22.78 -18.22
N ASP A 267 -3.60 22.88 -18.10
CA ASP A 267 -4.38 24.11 -18.32
C ASP A 267 -3.73 25.36 -17.67
N ASP A 268 -3.57 26.42 -18.48
CA ASP A 268 -3.04 27.72 -18.04
C ASP A 268 -3.86 28.33 -16.89
N ASP A 269 -5.16 28.01 -16.83
CA ASP A 269 -6.07 28.43 -15.76
C ASP A 269 -5.68 27.86 -14.39
N LEU A 270 -4.88 26.80 -14.34
CA LEU A 270 -4.37 26.21 -13.10
C LEU A 270 -3.08 26.88 -12.63
N LEU A 271 -2.38 27.58 -13.54
CA LEU A 271 -1.18 28.34 -13.22
C LEU A 271 -1.54 29.52 -12.32
N ASN A 272 -0.63 29.89 -11.42
CA ASN A 272 -0.81 30.95 -10.42
C ASN A 272 -1.97 30.76 -9.42
N LYS A 273 -2.77 29.68 -9.49
CA LYS A 273 -3.78 29.39 -8.45
C LYS A 273 -3.10 28.90 -7.18
N GLU A 274 -3.38 29.58 -6.08
CA GLU A 274 -2.85 29.26 -4.76
C GLU A 274 -3.61 28.10 -4.09
N GLY A 275 -2.87 27.32 -3.30
CA GLY A 275 -3.42 26.25 -2.47
C GLY A 275 -3.53 24.92 -3.21
N LYS A 276 -4.57 24.15 -2.86
CA LYS A 276 -4.73 22.76 -3.26
C LYS A 276 -5.59 22.63 -4.52
N LEU A 277 -4.99 22.11 -5.58
CA LEU A 277 -5.61 21.84 -6.87
C LEU A 277 -5.84 20.34 -7.07
N LYS A 278 -6.91 20.00 -7.76
CA LYS A 278 -7.16 18.66 -8.30
C LYS A 278 -6.91 18.70 -9.79
N LEU A 279 -6.20 17.71 -10.29
CA LEU A 279 -5.79 17.57 -11.68
C LEU A 279 -6.40 16.27 -12.21
N GLU A 280 -6.94 16.30 -13.41
CA GLU A 280 -7.48 15.12 -14.07
C GLU A 280 -7.42 15.35 -15.58
N GLU A 281 -6.66 14.52 -16.29
CA GLU A 281 -6.51 14.58 -17.74
C GLU A 281 -6.37 13.19 -18.33
N GLU A 282 -6.44 13.11 -19.65
CA GLU A 282 -6.34 11.87 -20.42
C GLU A 282 -4.94 11.76 -21.04
N LEU A 283 -4.35 10.57 -20.95
CA LEU A 283 -3.11 10.23 -21.63
C LEU A 283 -3.40 9.22 -22.73
N LEU A 284 -3.28 9.67 -23.97
CA LEU A 284 -3.46 8.87 -25.18
C LEU A 284 -2.18 8.09 -25.47
N LEU A 285 -2.22 6.76 -25.35
CA LEU A 285 -1.03 5.91 -25.48
C LEU A 285 -0.62 5.65 -26.94
N ASP A 286 -1.56 5.76 -27.87
CA ASP A 286 -1.33 5.55 -29.31
C ASP A 286 -0.48 6.68 -29.93
N GLU A 287 -0.61 7.91 -29.44
CA GLU A 287 0.20 9.06 -29.88
C GLU A 287 1.68 8.96 -29.47
N LEU A 288 2.01 8.09 -28.49
CA LEU A 288 3.37 7.95 -27.95
C LEU A 288 4.26 7.01 -28.76
N GLY A 289 3.74 6.38 -29.84
CA GLY A 289 4.50 5.46 -30.68
C GLY A 289 5.04 4.26 -29.89
N LEU A 290 4.16 3.61 -29.14
CA LEU A 290 4.48 2.50 -28.24
C LEU A 290 4.46 1.15 -28.96
N GLU A 291 5.33 0.25 -28.52
CA GLU A 291 5.41 -1.13 -28.94
C GLU A 291 5.11 -2.07 -27.77
N SER A 292 4.78 -3.33 -28.08
CA SER A 292 4.57 -4.37 -27.09
C SER A 292 5.80 -4.49 -26.16
N TYR A 293 5.54 -4.58 -24.86
CA TYR A 293 6.54 -4.62 -23.77
C TYR A 293 7.26 -3.32 -23.44
N ASP A 294 6.95 -2.21 -24.11
CA ASP A 294 7.42 -0.89 -23.69
C ASP A 294 6.95 -0.54 -22.27
N ILE A 295 7.77 0.23 -21.57
CA ILE A 295 7.46 0.79 -20.26
C ILE A 295 7.29 2.29 -20.41
N VAL A 296 6.08 2.77 -20.18
CA VAL A 296 5.79 4.20 -20.07
C VAL A 296 5.90 4.62 -18.62
N THR A 297 6.71 5.63 -18.35
CA THR A 297 6.81 6.27 -17.04
C THR A 297 6.28 7.68 -17.16
N TYR A 298 5.38 8.12 -16.28
CA TYR A 298 4.91 9.50 -16.27
C TYR A 298 5.07 10.12 -14.89
N VAL A 299 5.43 11.41 -14.88
CA VAL A 299 5.75 12.19 -13.69
C VAL A 299 5.11 13.57 -13.83
N LEU A 300 4.44 14.03 -12.78
CA LEU A 300 3.96 15.40 -12.71
C LEU A 300 5.10 16.30 -12.21
N MET A 301 5.46 17.31 -12.98
CA MET A 301 6.49 18.29 -12.64
C MET A 301 5.90 19.68 -12.59
N GLY A 302 6.35 20.50 -11.65
CA GLY A 302 5.93 21.89 -11.59
C GLY A 302 7.00 22.80 -11.05
N ASP A 303 7.07 23.99 -11.63
CA ASP A 303 7.92 25.08 -11.13
C ASP A 303 7.09 25.97 -10.21
N LEU A 304 7.57 26.20 -8.99
CA LEU A 304 6.87 27.02 -8.00
C LEU A 304 7.08 28.52 -8.25
N ASN A 305 6.04 29.30 -8.00
CA ASN A 305 6.17 30.74 -7.79
C ASN A 305 6.62 31.00 -6.33
N GLY A 306 7.43 32.03 -6.09
CA GLY A 306 7.58 32.55 -4.72
C GLY A 306 8.93 33.16 -4.34
N ILE A 307 10.01 32.91 -5.09
CA ILE A 307 11.32 33.49 -4.77
C ILE A 307 11.97 34.06 -6.03
N GLU A 308 12.11 35.39 -6.03
CA GLU A 308 12.67 36.14 -7.15
C GLU A 308 14.09 35.64 -7.51
N GLY A 309 14.26 35.21 -8.76
CA GLY A 309 15.54 34.71 -9.28
C GLY A 309 15.88 33.25 -9.00
N GLU A 310 15.01 32.45 -8.36
CA GLU A 310 15.23 31.01 -8.15
C GLU A 310 14.23 30.16 -8.95
N LYS A 311 14.74 29.15 -9.68
CA LYS A 311 13.89 28.11 -10.30
C LYS A 311 13.75 26.96 -9.31
N ILE A 312 12.59 26.84 -8.67
CA ILE A 312 12.31 25.80 -7.69
C ILE A 312 11.36 24.77 -8.31
N GLN A 313 11.92 23.63 -8.71
CA GLN A 313 11.17 22.54 -9.32
C GLN A 313 10.75 21.50 -8.28
N ILE A 314 9.51 21.04 -8.37
CA ILE A 314 8.99 19.92 -7.57
C ILE A 314 8.38 18.85 -8.48
N ASN A 315 8.53 17.59 -8.08
CA ASN A 315 8.09 16.45 -8.88
C ASN A 315 7.24 15.50 -8.02
N SER A 316 6.27 14.83 -8.65
CA SER A 316 5.55 13.72 -8.03
C SER A 316 6.38 12.43 -8.05
N ASN A 317 5.91 11.43 -7.31
CA ASN A 317 6.39 10.06 -7.52
C ASN A 317 5.98 9.57 -8.92
N PRO A 318 6.83 8.81 -9.62
CA PRO A 318 6.53 8.29 -10.95
C PRO A 318 5.47 7.20 -10.90
N HIS A 319 4.66 7.14 -11.95
CA HIS A 319 3.76 6.05 -12.26
C HIS A 319 4.23 5.32 -13.52
N PHE A 320 3.94 4.02 -13.60
CA PHE A 320 4.44 3.10 -14.62
C PHE A 320 3.30 2.36 -15.31
N ILE A 321 3.36 2.30 -16.63
CA ILE A 321 2.45 1.54 -17.48
C ILE A 321 3.30 0.57 -18.30
N GLN A 322 3.02 -0.71 -18.12
CA GLN A 322 3.57 -1.75 -18.97
C GLN A 322 2.65 -1.98 -20.16
N ILE A 323 3.17 -1.82 -21.37
CA ILE A 323 2.43 -2.09 -22.59
C ILE A 323 2.41 -3.60 -22.82
N ILE A 324 1.21 -4.18 -22.78
CA ILE A 324 1.01 -5.60 -23.07
C ILE A 324 0.61 -5.78 -24.54
N PRO A 325 1.06 -6.88 -25.17
CA PRO A 325 0.65 -7.19 -26.53
C PRO A 325 -0.87 -7.35 -26.63
N LEU A 326 -1.40 -7.02 -27.81
CA LEU A 326 -2.81 -7.17 -28.11
C LEU A 326 -3.24 -8.64 -27.95
N ALA A 327 -4.52 -8.86 -27.65
CA ALA A 327 -5.03 -10.21 -27.39
C ALA A 327 -4.82 -11.15 -28.60
N GLU A 328 -4.82 -10.60 -29.81
CA GLU A 328 -4.55 -11.33 -31.05
C GLU A 328 -3.08 -11.76 -31.16
N GLU A 329 -2.14 -10.88 -30.80
CA GLU A 329 -0.71 -11.17 -30.73
C GLU A 329 -0.40 -12.21 -29.64
N ARG A 330 -1.06 -12.12 -28.48
CA ARG A 330 -0.91 -13.09 -27.38
C ARG A 330 -1.24 -14.52 -27.80
N LYS A 331 -2.24 -14.72 -28.68
CA LYS A 331 -2.61 -16.05 -29.17
C LYS A 331 -1.48 -16.73 -29.95
N TYR A 332 -0.59 -15.97 -30.59
CA TYR A 332 0.58 -16.54 -31.27
C TYR A 332 1.62 -17.05 -30.27
N PHE A 333 1.86 -16.31 -29.18
CA PHE A 333 2.75 -16.74 -28.10
C PHE A 333 2.21 -17.92 -27.27
N GLU A 334 0.88 -18.08 -27.21
CA GLU A 334 0.24 -19.19 -26.50
C GLU A 334 0.10 -20.46 -27.37
N LYS A 335 -0.15 -20.32 -28.67
CA LYS A 335 -0.28 -21.46 -29.60
C LYS A 335 1.03 -22.18 -29.90
N ASP A 336 2.18 -21.51 -29.80
CA ASP A 336 3.49 -22.18 -29.84
C ASP A 336 3.75 -23.06 -28.59
N GLY A 337 2.79 -23.14 -27.66
CA GLY A 337 2.78 -24.03 -26.50
C GLY A 337 2.48 -25.50 -26.80
N GLU A 338 1.94 -25.84 -27.97
CA GLU A 338 1.79 -27.24 -28.43
C GLU A 338 2.97 -27.64 -29.32
N ALA A 339 4.17 -27.68 -28.72
CA ALA A 339 5.32 -28.24 -29.39
C ALA A 339 5.08 -29.76 -29.64
N PRO A 340 5.28 -30.28 -30.86
CA PRO A 340 5.15 -31.70 -31.15
C PRO A 340 6.04 -32.52 -30.20
N GLU A 341 5.58 -33.72 -29.83
CA GLU A 341 5.98 -34.47 -28.62
C GLU A 341 7.49 -34.76 -28.41
N GLY A 342 8.38 -34.39 -29.34
CA GLY A 342 9.83 -34.44 -29.19
C GLY A 342 10.53 -33.15 -28.70
N GLN A 343 9.81 -32.04 -28.47
CA GLN A 343 10.42 -30.74 -28.09
C GLN A 343 9.96 -30.15 -26.74
N LYS A 344 9.21 -30.90 -25.93
CA LYS A 344 8.64 -30.46 -24.62
C LYS A 344 9.68 -29.91 -23.63
N GLY A 345 10.94 -30.37 -23.67
CA GLY A 345 12.03 -29.82 -22.85
C GLY A 345 12.65 -28.51 -23.36
N LYS A 346 12.44 -28.15 -24.63
CA LYS A 346 13.10 -27.04 -25.34
C LYS A 346 12.30 -25.73 -25.24
N ALA A 347 10.97 -25.79 -25.39
CA ALA A 347 10.07 -24.66 -25.14
C ALA A 347 10.06 -24.22 -23.67
N GLY A 348 10.29 -25.15 -22.74
CA GLY A 348 10.39 -24.87 -21.31
C GLY A 348 11.55 -23.94 -20.92
N LYS A 349 12.70 -24.04 -21.59
CA LYS A 349 13.87 -23.18 -21.30
C LYS A 349 13.66 -21.74 -21.76
N LEU A 350 13.10 -21.53 -22.96
CA LEU A 350 12.76 -20.19 -23.48
C LEU A 350 11.66 -19.54 -22.63
N LYS A 351 10.63 -20.29 -22.25
CA LYS A 351 9.57 -19.83 -21.34
C LYS A 351 10.10 -19.52 -19.93
N LYS A 352 11.19 -20.18 -19.50
CA LYS A 352 11.87 -19.87 -18.24
C LYS A 352 12.71 -18.60 -18.36
N ALA A 353 13.45 -18.41 -19.46
CA ALA A 353 14.20 -17.19 -19.74
C ALA A 353 13.29 -15.97 -19.86
N PHE A 354 12.17 -16.09 -20.58
CA PHE A 354 11.17 -15.03 -20.69
C PHE A 354 10.55 -14.67 -19.33
N ARG A 355 10.22 -15.66 -18.50
CA ARG A 355 9.76 -15.43 -17.13
C ARG A 355 10.81 -14.73 -16.27
N LYS A 356 12.09 -15.08 -16.40
CA LYS A 356 13.20 -14.37 -15.74
C LYS A 356 13.26 -12.91 -16.19
N LEU A 357 13.23 -12.64 -17.51
CA LEU A 357 13.27 -11.27 -18.04
C LEU A 357 12.09 -10.42 -17.57
N MET A 358 10.89 -11.00 -17.53
CA MET A 358 9.71 -10.33 -16.98
C MET A 358 9.84 -10.04 -15.48
N ALA A 359 10.45 -10.94 -14.71
CA ALA A 359 10.76 -10.69 -13.31
C ALA A 359 11.81 -9.58 -13.14
N MET A 360 12.83 -9.55 -14.01
CA MET A 360 13.85 -8.48 -14.04
C MET A 360 13.23 -7.11 -14.32
N ILE A 361 12.35 -7.02 -15.33
CA ILE A 361 11.65 -5.76 -15.66
C ILE A 361 10.88 -5.24 -14.45
N LYS A 362 10.14 -6.12 -13.76
CA LYS A 362 9.42 -5.75 -12.54
C LYS A 362 10.36 -5.26 -11.44
N LEU A 363 11.48 -5.94 -11.25
CA LEU A 363 12.47 -5.51 -10.26
C LEU A 363 13.08 -4.15 -10.64
N GLN A 364 13.39 -3.93 -11.92
CA GLN A 364 13.89 -2.65 -12.42
C GLN A 364 12.90 -1.50 -12.20
N ILE A 365 11.59 -1.74 -12.37
CA ILE A 365 10.53 -0.76 -12.05
C ILE A 365 10.55 -0.43 -10.56
N LEU A 366 10.61 -1.45 -9.70
CA LEU A 366 10.66 -1.26 -8.24
C LEU A 366 11.92 -0.51 -7.81
N LEU A 367 13.08 -0.82 -8.39
CA LEU A 367 14.34 -0.13 -8.14
C LEU A 367 14.26 1.33 -8.58
N THR A 368 13.78 1.59 -9.80
CA THR A 368 13.60 2.94 -10.33
C THR A 368 12.71 3.77 -9.40
N ARG A 369 11.59 3.21 -8.97
CA ARG A 369 10.67 3.85 -8.02
C ARG A 369 11.32 4.13 -6.67
N ALA A 370 12.05 3.16 -6.12
CA ALA A 370 12.74 3.33 -4.85
C ALA A 370 13.79 4.44 -4.94
N THR A 371 14.54 4.53 -6.04
CA THR A 371 15.50 5.60 -6.31
C THR A 371 14.81 6.96 -6.44
N TYR A 372 13.69 7.04 -7.16
CA TYR A 372 12.89 8.27 -7.25
C TYR A 372 12.35 8.70 -5.89
N ASN A 373 11.79 7.77 -5.12
CA ASN A 373 11.29 8.07 -3.77
C ASN A 373 12.42 8.50 -2.85
N ALA A 374 13.60 7.88 -2.93
CA ALA A 374 14.77 8.28 -2.15
C ALA A 374 15.19 9.72 -2.50
N LYS A 375 15.27 10.05 -3.80
CA LYS A 375 15.57 11.41 -4.28
C LYS A 375 14.49 12.42 -3.85
N ALA A 376 13.22 12.04 -3.97
CA ALA A 376 12.08 12.89 -3.60
C ALA A 376 11.93 13.07 -2.09
N SER A 377 12.39 12.11 -1.28
CA SER A 377 12.30 12.18 0.18
C SER A 377 13.14 13.31 0.79
N ARG A 378 14.12 13.84 0.05
CA ARG A 378 15.02 14.95 0.47
C ARG A 378 15.71 14.72 1.82
N ILE A 379 15.71 13.47 2.29
CA ILE A 379 16.46 13.02 3.46
C ILE A 379 17.94 13.03 3.04
N ASP A 380 18.81 13.54 3.91
CA ASP A 380 20.26 13.54 3.66
C ASP A 380 20.71 12.13 3.22
N ILE A 381 21.43 12.06 2.09
CA ILE A 381 21.98 10.81 1.54
C ILE A 381 22.88 10.12 2.57
N LYS A 382 23.45 10.88 3.51
CA LYS A 382 24.26 10.37 4.63
C LYS A 382 23.44 9.72 5.75
N SER A 383 22.11 9.82 5.70
CA SER A 383 21.22 9.17 6.67
C SER A 383 21.44 7.65 6.66
N PRO A 384 21.58 7.01 7.83
CA PRO A 384 21.79 5.56 7.91
C PRO A 384 20.62 4.76 7.30
N VAL A 385 19.41 5.34 7.28
CA VAL A 385 18.22 4.74 6.66
C VAL A 385 18.37 4.71 5.13
N ILE A 386 18.78 5.82 4.54
CA ILE A 386 18.99 5.95 3.09
C ILE A 386 20.18 5.12 2.64
N GLN A 387 21.28 5.11 3.40
CA GLN A 387 22.43 4.25 3.08
C GLN A 387 22.09 2.75 3.13
N LYS A 388 21.25 2.33 4.08
CA LYS A 388 20.76 0.94 4.14
C LYS A 388 19.90 0.61 2.91
N GLN A 389 19.02 1.53 2.52
CA GLN A 389 18.19 1.35 1.31
C GLN A 389 19.06 1.30 0.05
N LEU A 390 20.00 2.23 -0.12
CA LEU A 390 20.95 2.24 -1.24
C LEU A 390 21.74 0.93 -1.35
N LYS A 391 22.24 0.39 -0.23
CA LYS A 391 22.92 -0.92 -0.23
C LYS A 391 22.03 -2.06 -0.72
N ILE A 392 20.75 -2.05 -0.36
CA ILE A 392 19.78 -3.04 -0.86
C ILE A 392 19.58 -2.85 -2.36
N LEU A 393 19.36 -1.60 -2.82
CA LEU A 393 19.17 -1.30 -4.24
C LEU A 393 20.38 -1.73 -5.09
N ILE A 394 21.60 -1.44 -4.63
CA ILE A 394 22.84 -1.85 -5.31
C ILE A 394 22.92 -3.38 -5.40
N LYS A 395 22.64 -4.09 -4.30
CA LYS A 395 22.69 -5.56 -4.28
C LYS A 395 21.67 -6.16 -5.25
N GLU A 396 20.45 -5.65 -5.28
CA GLU A 396 19.41 -6.12 -6.20
C GLU A 396 19.76 -5.78 -7.66
N GLN A 397 20.34 -4.61 -7.92
CA GLN A 397 20.83 -4.22 -9.26
C GLN A 397 21.96 -5.15 -9.75
N ALA A 398 22.90 -5.50 -8.88
CA ALA A 398 23.96 -6.47 -9.18
C ALA A 398 23.38 -7.87 -9.45
N GLY A 399 22.40 -8.31 -8.66
CA GLY A 399 21.70 -9.58 -8.91
C GLY A 399 21.03 -9.64 -10.28
N LEU A 400 20.48 -8.53 -10.77
CA LEU A 400 19.93 -8.45 -12.14
C LEU A 400 21.01 -8.62 -13.21
N VAL A 401 22.18 -8.01 -13.00
CA VAL A 401 23.32 -8.14 -13.91
C VAL A 401 23.78 -9.60 -13.99
N ASP A 402 23.86 -10.27 -12.85
CA ASP A 402 24.25 -11.69 -12.75
C ASP A 402 23.22 -12.59 -13.46
N ASP A 403 21.93 -12.33 -13.29
CA ASP A 403 20.89 -13.12 -13.98
C ASP A 403 20.89 -12.89 -15.51
N ILE A 404 21.25 -11.69 -16.00
CA ILE A 404 21.43 -11.45 -17.45
C ILE A 404 22.66 -12.21 -17.96
N GLU A 405 23.74 -12.23 -17.19
CA GLU A 405 24.95 -12.99 -17.48
C GLU A 405 24.67 -14.50 -17.56
N ASP A 406 23.91 -15.04 -16.60
CA ASP A 406 23.40 -16.42 -16.62
C ASP A 406 22.63 -16.74 -17.90
N ILE A 407 21.77 -15.82 -18.37
CA ILE A 407 21.03 -16.00 -19.63
C ILE A 407 21.98 -15.98 -20.84
N LEU A 408 22.94 -15.05 -20.88
CA LEU A 408 23.89 -14.95 -22.00
C LEU A 408 24.83 -16.16 -22.09
N GLU A 409 25.19 -16.77 -20.95
CA GLU A 409 26.08 -17.94 -20.90
C GLU A 409 25.35 -19.26 -21.15
N ASN A 410 24.14 -19.42 -20.58
CA ASN A 410 23.43 -20.70 -20.58
C ASN A 410 22.42 -20.89 -21.71
N VAL A 411 22.13 -19.83 -22.49
CA VAL A 411 21.29 -19.92 -23.68
C VAL A 411 22.19 -20.01 -24.93
N PRO A 412 22.11 -21.09 -25.74
CA PRO A 412 22.94 -21.23 -26.92
C PRO A 412 22.74 -20.07 -27.92
N PRO A 413 23.81 -19.49 -28.48
CA PRO A 413 23.73 -18.35 -29.42
C PRO A 413 22.94 -18.67 -30.69
N GLU A 414 22.93 -19.93 -31.13
CA GLU A 414 22.12 -20.44 -32.24
C GLU A 414 20.60 -20.31 -32.01
N LYS A 415 20.18 -20.08 -30.76
CA LYS A 415 18.78 -19.96 -30.34
C LYS A 415 18.38 -18.55 -29.95
N MET A 416 19.32 -17.59 -29.99
CA MET A 416 19.05 -16.18 -29.77
C MET A 416 19.25 -15.42 -31.07
N SER A 417 18.28 -14.57 -31.41
CA SER A 417 18.51 -13.58 -32.47
C SER A 417 19.73 -12.73 -32.10
N PRO A 418 20.63 -12.41 -33.05
CA PRO A 418 21.76 -11.52 -32.81
C PRO A 418 21.35 -10.22 -32.13
N LEU A 419 20.23 -9.62 -32.58
CA LEU A 419 19.64 -8.40 -32.03
C LEU A 419 19.21 -8.55 -30.56
N PHE A 420 18.70 -9.73 -30.19
CA PHE A 420 18.30 -10.01 -28.82
C PHE A 420 19.51 -10.13 -27.89
N SER A 421 20.56 -10.83 -28.34
CA SER A 421 21.81 -10.95 -27.58
C SER A 421 22.53 -9.61 -27.40
N GLU A 422 22.48 -8.74 -28.42
CA GLU A 422 23.02 -7.39 -28.38
C GLU A 422 22.24 -6.50 -27.41
N SER A 423 20.91 -6.59 -27.44
CA SER A 423 20.03 -5.86 -26.52
C SER A 423 20.27 -6.25 -25.06
N LEU A 424 20.45 -7.55 -24.78
CA LEU A 424 20.80 -8.03 -23.43
C LEU A 424 22.18 -7.53 -22.97
N LYS A 425 23.17 -7.51 -23.86
CA LYS A 425 24.50 -6.95 -23.56
C LYS A 425 24.42 -5.45 -23.27
N LYS A 426 23.64 -4.70 -24.06
CA LYS A 426 23.40 -3.27 -23.85
C LYS A 426 22.70 -3.02 -22.51
N ALA A 427 21.66 -3.80 -22.19
CA ALA A 427 20.96 -3.72 -20.92
C ALA A 427 21.90 -4.01 -19.73
N LYS A 428 22.73 -5.06 -19.82
CA LYS A 428 23.77 -5.37 -18.82
C LYS A 428 24.72 -4.20 -18.61
N GLY A 429 25.18 -3.56 -19.70
CA GLY A 429 26.03 -2.37 -19.65
C GLY A 429 25.37 -1.22 -18.88
N SER A 430 24.16 -0.85 -19.26
CA SER A 430 23.40 0.23 -18.60
C SER A 430 23.09 -0.08 -17.13
N MET A 431 22.84 -1.34 -16.77
CA MET A 431 22.63 -1.75 -15.37
C MET A 431 23.92 -1.61 -14.54
N LYS A 432 25.09 -1.95 -15.09
CA LYS A 432 26.39 -1.73 -14.42
C LYS A 432 26.74 -0.26 -14.28
N GLU A 433 26.37 0.57 -15.26
CA GLU A 433 26.51 2.02 -15.16
C GLU A 433 25.63 2.59 -14.04
N ALA A 434 24.38 2.14 -13.95
CA ALA A 434 23.46 2.54 -12.87
C ALA A 434 23.97 2.09 -11.49
N GLU A 435 24.50 0.87 -11.37
CA GLU A 435 25.14 0.39 -10.14
C GLU A 435 26.33 1.27 -9.73
N SER A 436 27.20 1.60 -10.68
CA SER A 436 28.36 2.48 -10.46
C SER A 436 27.93 3.88 -10.00
N PHE A 437 26.87 4.42 -10.60
CA PHE A 437 26.29 5.69 -10.21
C PHE A 437 25.72 5.65 -8.78
N LEU A 438 25.00 4.59 -8.41
CA LEU A 438 24.46 4.41 -7.05
C LEU A 438 25.56 4.24 -5.99
N LEU A 439 26.72 3.70 -6.38
CA LEU A 439 27.92 3.61 -5.54
C LEU A 439 28.64 4.96 -5.35
N GLY A 440 28.25 6.00 -6.10
CA GLY A 440 28.89 7.32 -6.06
C GLY A 440 30.20 7.38 -6.85
N ASN A 441 30.46 6.41 -7.72
CA ASN A 441 31.58 6.49 -8.66
C ASN A 441 31.12 7.39 -9.81
N GLU A 442 31.81 8.52 -10.03
CA GLU A 442 31.57 9.37 -11.21
C GLU A 442 31.87 8.58 -12.48
N VAL A 443 30.83 8.01 -13.08
CA VAL A 443 30.90 7.54 -14.46
C VAL A 443 30.97 8.80 -15.31
N ASN A 444 32.01 8.91 -16.13
CA ASN A 444 32.20 9.98 -17.10
C ASN A 444 31.12 9.85 -18.19
N ILE A 445 29.89 10.25 -17.86
CA ILE A 445 28.78 10.29 -18.79
C ILE A 445 29.13 11.39 -19.77
N ASN A 446 29.36 11.01 -21.03
CA ASN A 446 29.38 11.95 -22.15
C ASN A 446 28.16 12.88 -22.00
N SER A 447 28.45 14.12 -21.57
CA SER A 447 27.48 15.06 -21.01
C SER A 447 26.41 15.56 -21.99
N ASN A 448 26.27 14.93 -23.17
CA ASN A 448 25.30 15.32 -24.20
C ASN A 448 23.92 14.66 -24.07
N ARG A 449 23.72 13.68 -23.18
CA ARG A 449 22.40 13.01 -23.02
C ARG A 449 21.52 13.51 -21.89
N LEU A 450 22.07 14.32 -20.97
CA LEU A 450 21.30 14.95 -19.87
C LEU A 450 21.40 16.48 -19.87
N LYS A 451 22.11 17.08 -20.83
CA LYS A 451 22.17 18.55 -21.00
C LYS A 451 20.98 19.16 -21.76
N GLY A 452 20.13 18.35 -22.37
CA GLY A 452 18.91 18.83 -23.05
C GLY A 452 17.78 19.30 -22.11
N VAL A 453 18.04 19.46 -20.81
CA VAL A 453 17.05 19.94 -19.82
C VAL A 453 17.58 21.16 -19.03
N GLN A 454 18.75 21.70 -19.40
CA GLN A 454 19.25 22.94 -18.79
C GLN A 454 19.55 24.07 -19.77
N ASP A 455 19.67 23.80 -21.07
CA ASP A 455 19.79 24.82 -22.10
C ASP A 455 18.81 24.53 -23.25
N GLU A 456 17.52 24.81 -23.03
CA GLU A 456 16.56 25.29 -24.04
C GLU A 456 15.36 25.97 -23.36
#